data_AF-A0A7W0QPX9-F1
#
_entry.id   AF-A0A7W0QPX9-F1
#
_cell.length_a   1.000
_cell.length_b   1.000
_cell.length_c   1.000
_cell.angle_alpha   90.00
_cell.angle_beta   90.00
_cell.angle_gamma   90.00
#
_symmetry.space_group_name_H-M   'P 1'
#
loop_
_entity.id
_entity.type
_entity.pdbx_description
1 polymer ?
#
loop_
_entity_poly.entity_id
_entity_poly.type
_entity_poly.pdbx_seq_one_letter_code
_entity_poly.pdbx_strand_id
1 'polypeptide(L)' 'MLSRVFVQAGFDVRLLEWWDEHGKFHAEPWDERDGFIYRSLRIDQRNQNGSPVFTSLILDAVKP' A
#
# COMPACT_ATOMS: atom_id res chain seq x y z
N MET A 1 -9.77 -3.17 10.13
CA MET A 1 -8.76 -2.81 9.11
C MET A 1 -7.66 -3.86 9.12
N LEU A 2 -7.24 -4.36 7.95
CA LEU A 2 -6.29 -5.48 7.80
C LEU A 2 -4.96 -5.26 8.55
N SER A 3 -4.48 -4.02 8.61
CA SER A 3 -3.30 -3.63 9.39
C SER A 3 -3.34 -4.05 10.86
N ARG A 4 -4.52 -4.03 11.51
CA ARG A 4 -4.66 -4.43 12.92
C ARG A 4 -4.31 -5.90 13.15
N VAL A 5 -4.58 -6.77 12.17
CA VAL A 5 -4.27 -8.21 12.27
C VAL A 5 -2.75 -8.41 12.36
N PHE A 6 -1.99 -7.67 11.54
CA PHE A 6 -0.53 -7.73 11.55
C PHE A 6 0.08 -7.11 12.81
N VAL A 7 -0.43 -5.96 13.26
CA VAL A 7 0.01 -5.33 14.52
C VAL A 7 -0.23 -6.27 15.71
N GLN A 8 -1.39 -6.90 15.79
CA GLN A 8 -1.69 -7.88 16.85
C GLN A 8 -0.81 -9.14 16.77
N ALA A 9 -0.31 -9.49 15.59
CA ALA A 9 0.63 -10.57 15.38
C ALA A 9 2.10 -10.17 15.67
N GLY A 10 2.35 -8.93 16.12
CA GLY A 10 3.68 -8.44 16.53
C GLY A 10 4.53 -7.89 15.38
N PHE A 11 3.91 -7.45 14.28
CA PHE A 11 4.61 -6.75 13.20
C PHE A 11 4.55 -5.25 13.39
N ASP A 12 5.62 -4.57 12.99
CA ASP A 12 5.62 -3.13 12.74
C ASP A 12 5.05 -2.90 11.34
N VAL A 13 3.95 -2.13 11.25
CA VAL A 13 3.18 -1.96 10.02
C VAL A 13 3.23 -0.53 9.52
N ARG A 14 3.60 -0.34 8.26
CA ARG A 14 3.50 0.92 7.52
C ARG A 14 2.53 0.75 6.34
N LEU A 15 1.49 1.58 6.28
CA LEU A 15 0.60 1.60 5.12
C LEU A 15 1.30 2.29 3.94
N LEU A 16 1.17 1.71 2.74
CA LEU A 16 1.74 2.25 1.51
C LEU A 16 0.66 2.72 0.53
N GLU A 17 -0.38 1.93 0.31
CA GLU A 17 -1.52 2.33 -0.55
C GLU A 17 -2.83 1.87 0.06
N TRP A 18 -3.80 2.76 0.24
CA TRP A 18 -5.12 2.40 0.78
C TRP A 18 -6.17 3.49 0.50
N TRP A 19 -7.43 3.09 0.54
CA TRP A 19 -8.55 4.02 0.67
C TRP A 19 -8.89 4.21 2.15
N ASP A 20 -9.03 5.45 2.60
CA ASP A 20 -9.53 5.74 3.93
C ASP A 20 -11.07 5.67 4.00
N GLU A 21 -11.60 5.85 5.20
CA GLU A 21 -13.04 5.78 5.48
C GLU A 21 -13.85 6.90 4.79
N HIS A 22 -13.19 7.95 4.30
CA HIS A 22 -13.81 9.06 3.59
C HIS A 22 -13.77 8.87 2.06
N GLY A 23 -13.25 7.74 1.57
CA GLY A 23 -13.07 7.50 0.16
C GLY A 23 -11.95 8.34 -0.45
N LYS A 24 -10.93 8.73 0.33
CA LYS A 24 -9.70 9.31 -0.19
C LYS A 24 -8.64 8.22 -0.35
N PHE A 25 -8.03 8.16 -1.53
CA PHE A 25 -6.88 7.29 -1.78
C PHE A 25 -5.60 7.92 -1.24
N HIS A 26 -4.82 7.15 -0.49
CA HIS A 26 -3.51 7.51 0.04
C HIS A 26 -2.46 6.63 -0.60
N ALA A 27 -1.32 7.23 -0.97
CA ALA A 27 -0.17 6.55 -1.53
C ALA A 27 1.11 7.15 -0.96
N GLU A 28 1.88 6.35 -0.22
CA GLU A 28 3.14 6.72 0.39
C GLU A 28 4.32 6.24 -0.45
N PRO A 29 5.43 7.00 -0.52
CA PRO A 29 6.62 6.57 -1.23
C PRO A 29 7.29 5.38 -0.53
N TRP A 30 7.72 4.42 -1.33
CA TRP A 30 8.50 3.23 -0.95
C TRP A 30 9.67 3.02 -1.92
N ASP A 31 10.66 2.23 -1.53
CA ASP A 31 11.85 1.97 -2.35
C ASP A 31 11.73 0.65 -3.11
N GLU A 32 12.03 0.65 -4.41
CA GLU A 32 12.02 -0.58 -5.22
C GLU A 32 13.10 -1.57 -4.77
N ARG A 33 14.14 -1.10 -4.07
CA ARG A 33 15.17 -1.93 -3.45
C ARG A 33 14.62 -2.78 -2.31
N ASP A 34 13.54 -2.35 -1.66
CA ASP A 34 12.88 -3.09 -0.58
C ASP A 34 11.90 -4.15 -1.11
N GLY A 35 11.61 -4.13 -2.42
CA GLY A 35 10.74 -5.07 -3.09
C GLY A 35 9.87 -4.39 -4.14
N PHE A 36 9.90 -4.89 -5.37
CA PHE A 36 9.09 -4.34 -6.45
C PHE A 36 7.63 -4.75 -6.37
N ILE A 37 6.72 -3.77 -6.35
CA ILE A 37 5.27 -3.99 -6.30
C ILE A 37 4.62 -3.57 -7.62
N TYR A 38 4.46 -4.53 -8.53
CA TYR A 38 3.87 -4.30 -9.87
C TYR A 38 2.47 -3.67 -9.83
N ARG A 39 1.69 -3.99 -8.79
CA ARG A 39 0.29 -3.61 -8.61
C ARG A 39 0.08 -2.27 -7.89
N SER A 40 1.16 -1.52 -7.68
CA SER A 40 1.14 -0.19 -7.07
C SER A 40 0.62 0.87 -8.04
N LEU A 41 0.18 2.01 -7.49
CA LEU A 41 -0.27 3.16 -8.26
C LEU A 41 0.79 3.60 -9.29
N ARG A 42 2.07 3.63 -8.91
CA ARG A 42 3.15 4.14 -9.77
C ARG A 42 3.49 3.20 -10.93
N ILE A 43 3.31 1.89 -10.76
CA ILE A 43 3.80 0.87 -11.71
C ILE A 43 2.68 0.29 -12.56
N ASP A 44 1.49 0.10 -11.99
CA ASP A 44 0.41 -0.59 -12.69
C ASP A 44 -0.05 0.25 -13.89
N GLN A 45 0.10 -0.31 -15.09
CA GLN A 45 -0.25 0.37 -16.34
C GLN A 45 -1.73 0.74 -16.42
N ARG A 46 -2.60 0.15 -15.60
CA ARG A 46 -4.01 0.55 -15.55
C ARG A 46 -4.20 1.87 -14.82
N ASN A 47 -3.32 2.21 -13.88
CA ASN A 47 -3.34 3.47 -13.12
C ASN A 47 -2.59 4.62 -13.82
N GLN A 48 -2.42 4.55 -15.14
CA GLN A 48 -1.75 5.57 -15.93
C GLN A 48 -2.33 6.96 -15.67
N ASN A 49 -1.47 7.98 -15.80
CA ASN A 49 -1.78 9.38 -15.51
C ASN A 49 -2.12 9.66 -14.03
N GLY A 50 -1.69 8.78 -13.12
CA GLY A 50 -1.90 8.95 -11.67
C GLY A 50 -3.36 8.77 -11.24
N SER A 51 -4.21 8.23 -12.11
CA SER A 51 -5.62 7.97 -11.80
C SER A 51 -5.77 6.61 -11.12
N PRO A 52 -6.25 6.55 -9.87
CA PRO A 52 -6.39 5.31 -9.10
C PRO A 52 -7.60 4.48 -9.56
N VAL A 53 -7.63 4.06 -10.82
CA VAL A 53 -8.75 3.29 -11.41
C VAL A 53 -8.69 1.81 -11.05
N PHE A 54 -7.52 1.32 -10.68
CA PHE A 54 -7.27 -0.06 -10.28
C PHE A 54 -6.30 -0.09 -9.08
N THR A 55 -6.82 0.09 -7.87
CA THR A 55 -6.00 0.23 -6.65
C THR A 55 -5.80 -1.09 -5.91
N SER A 56 -4.70 -1.19 -5.16
CA SER A 56 -4.45 -2.26 -4.19
C SER A 56 -4.44 -1.69 -2.76
N LEU A 57 -4.73 -2.54 -1.76
CA LEU A 57 -4.36 -2.26 -0.37
C LEU A 57 -2.95 -2.80 -0.16
N ILE A 58 -1.98 -1.92 0.07
CA ILE A 58 -0.57 -2.27 0.27
C ILE A 58 -0.14 -1.80 1.65
N LEU A 59 0.47 -2.70 2.40
CA LEU A 59 1.14 -2.42 3.65
C LEU A 59 2.48 -3.14 3.67
N ASP A 60 3.47 -2.49 4.23
CA ASP A 60 4.74 -3.09 4.62
C ASP A 60 4.63 -3.54 6.08
N ALA A 61 4.99 -4.79 6.36
CA ALA A 61 4.88 -5.41 7.67
C ALA A 61 6.18 -6.13 7.99
N VAL A 62 6.96 -5.55 8.90
CA VAL A 62 8.29 -6.05 9.29
C VAL A 62 8.18 -6.69 10.66
N LYS A 63 8.73 -7.91 10.78
CA LYS A 63 8.88 -8.57 12.08
C LYS A 63 10.27 -8.25 12.63
N PRO A 64 10.40 -7.81 13.90
CA PRO A 64 11.69 -7.59 14.55
C PRO A 64 12.55 -8.84 14.65
#